data_AF-A0AAU9KA41-F1
#
_entry.id   AF-A0AAU9KA41-F1
#
_cell.length_a   1.000
_cell.length_b   1.000
_cell.length_c   1.000
_cell.angle_alpha   90.00
_cell.angle_beta   90.00
_cell.angle_gamma   90.00
#
_symmetry.space_group_name_H-M   'P 1'
#
loop_
_entity.id
_entity.type
_entity.pdbx_description
1 polymer ?
#
loop_
_entity_poly.entity_id
_entity_poly.type
_entity_poly.pdbx_seq_one_letter_code
_entity_poly.pdbx_strand_id
1 'polypeptide(L)'
;MLFYILSAILCAIYLAIWFLLLYRSKKPQIRSRSPTLLYISHLANLIEVILILPTATSLQDGEDSNKVDDNLWKLRQCGLVLAHYLVYLPYILRCFRLYYLFKLDNINDPNEAYKKNLNKIKRKWLLKWLFIGMIPVLILCIVLLAYNSAVHFLPIADEHDSGTQEAVAGGIYVLVCFIEQLVLIMMVFSIRNINDDFNMTSELIFVAVLWQITPMSSIFAQSDGGRWLVPTIFRDVAIMIRSSIIPIILTYTTSETNALTTLTLEMLDSLDLILQNDECFQKFYAFLVKEDRQSTVSRDIKFKGEDLLQFYIKCVICLHEQEQRHNYDELQSFFDKHGDFIVEEITDSFAINQNLDISTVIKAKNAAFNKLQLDYYPKFKDSTEYNILTKMVVEQQIYMSRATDTSLLCIGERSESDFKAYMEGLLNETRLK
;
A
#
# COMPACT_ATOMS: atom_id res chain seq x y z
N MET A 1 -27.51 25.49 13.99
CA MET A 1 -26.70 25.19 15.21
C MET A 1 -25.97 23.83 15.14
N LEU A 2 -26.67 22.72 14.84
CA LEU A 2 -26.07 21.37 14.74
C LEU A 2 -24.89 21.29 13.75
N PHE A 3 -25.00 21.90 12.58
CA PHE A 3 -23.94 21.92 11.58
C PHE A 3 -22.69 22.67 12.02
N TYR A 4 -22.82 23.81 12.71
CA TYR A 4 -21.67 24.54 13.25
C TYR A 4 -20.94 23.73 14.32
N ILE A 5 -21.67 23.00 15.17
CA ILE A 5 -21.10 22.07 16.15
C ILE A 5 -20.36 20.94 15.43
N LEU A 6 -20.97 20.37 14.37
CA LEU A 6 -20.34 19.33 13.56
C LEU A 6 -19.05 19.84 12.87
N SER A 7 -19.07 21.04 12.27
CA SER A 7 -17.89 21.69 11.71
C SER A 7 -16.77 21.84 12.74
N ALA A 8 -17.10 22.31 13.95
CA ALA A 8 -16.13 22.50 15.02
C ALA A 8 -15.51 21.17 15.47
N ILE A 9 -16.33 20.12 15.62
CA ILE A 9 -15.87 18.77 15.97
C ILE A 9 -14.95 18.21 14.87
N LEU A 10 -15.37 18.29 13.60
CA LEU A 10 -14.56 17.84 12.47
C LEU A 10 -13.23 18.61 12.41
N CYS A 11 -13.25 19.93 12.57
CA CYS A 11 -12.04 20.75 12.58
C CYS A 11 -11.07 20.31 13.69
N ALA A 12 -11.57 20.09 14.91
CA ALA A 12 -10.75 19.59 16.01
C ALA A 12 -10.12 18.22 15.70
N ILE A 13 -10.90 17.29 15.13
CA ILE A 13 -10.42 15.95 14.74
C ILE A 13 -9.33 16.06 13.66
N TYR A 14 -9.56 16.84 12.60
CA TYR A 14 -8.60 17.04 11.52
C TYR A 14 -7.29 17.65 12.02
N LEU A 15 -7.36 18.68 12.87
CA LEU A 15 -6.18 19.31 13.44
C LEU A 15 -5.40 18.36 14.36
N ALA A 16 -6.10 17.57 15.19
CA ALA A 16 -5.47 16.55 16.03
C ALA A 16 -4.73 15.51 15.19
N ILE A 17 -5.35 15.01 14.12
CA ILE A 17 -4.73 14.06 13.18
C ILE A 17 -3.53 14.70 12.49
N TRP A 18 -3.63 15.95 12.05
CA TRP A 18 -2.54 16.67 11.41
C TRP A 18 -1.33 16.81 12.35
N PHE A 19 -1.56 17.15 13.62
CA PHE A 19 -0.50 17.21 14.62
C PHE A 19 0.14 15.84 14.86
N LEU A 20 -0.66 14.77 14.95
CA LEU A 20 -0.16 13.40 15.08
C LEU A 20 0.68 12.96 13.87
N LEU A 21 0.25 13.32 12.66
CA LEU A 21 0.97 13.08 11.41
C LEU A 21 2.35 13.76 11.38
N LEU A 22 2.44 14.98 11.90
CA LEU A 22 3.71 15.70 12.05
C LEU A 22 4.60 15.06 13.12
N TYR A 23 4.03 14.77 14.29
CA TYR A 23 4.75 14.15 15.41
C TYR A 23 5.35 12.79 15.04
N ARG A 24 4.60 11.98 14.28
CA ARG A 24 5.02 10.63 13.83
C ARG A 24 5.71 10.62 12.46
N SER A 25 5.98 11.78 11.86
CA SER A 25 6.57 11.95 10.52
C SER A 25 7.85 11.15 10.26
N LYS A 26 8.63 10.87 11.30
CA LYS A 26 9.90 10.12 11.22
C LYS A 26 9.71 8.61 11.13
N LYS A 27 8.54 8.08 11.48
CA LYS A 27 8.25 6.64 11.44
C LYS A 27 8.14 6.16 9.99
N PRO A 28 8.67 4.96 9.67
CA PRO A 28 8.76 4.48 8.28
C PRO A 28 7.39 4.43 7.57
N GLN A 29 6.33 4.06 8.30
CA GLN A 29 4.96 3.97 7.79
C GLN A 29 4.39 5.30 7.27
N ILE A 30 4.86 6.43 7.82
CA ILE A 30 4.46 7.77 7.38
C ILE A 30 5.51 8.36 6.42
N ARG A 31 6.80 8.12 6.69
CA ARG A 31 7.92 8.63 5.90
C ARG A 31 7.91 8.13 4.46
N SER A 32 7.55 6.87 4.23
CA SER A 32 7.48 6.27 2.88
C SER A 32 6.39 6.92 2.01
N ARG A 33 5.28 7.36 2.61
CA ARG A 33 4.05 7.86 1.96
C ARG A 33 4.10 9.29 1.41
N SER A 34 5.27 9.88 1.23
CA SER A 34 5.42 11.29 0.79
C SER A 34 4.81 12.26 1.81
N PRO A 35 5.31 12.31 3.05
CA PRO A 35 4.63 12.94 4.19
C PRO A 35 4.18 14.38 3.93
N THR A 36 4.93 15.15 3.14
CA THR A 36 4.56 16.54 2.82
C THR A 36 3.38 16.65 1.87
N LEU A 37 3.29 15.79 0.85
CA LEU A 37 2.11 15.75 -0.01
C LEU A 37 0.88 15.34 0.82
N LEU A 38 1.06 14.41 1.75
CA LEU A 38 0.02 14.00 2.69
C LEU A 38 -0.42 15.14 3.64
N TYR A 39 0.51 15.96 4.14
CA TYR A 39 0.17 17.10 5.00
C TYR A 39 -0.59 18.18 4.23
N ILE A 40 -0.18 18.45 2.99
CA ILE A 40 -0.85 19.42 2.12
C ILE A 40 -2.26 18.92 1.80
N SER A 41 -2.41 17.67 1.36
CA SER A 41 -3.73 17.11 1.04
C SER A 41 -4.63 17.04 2.27
N HIS A 42 -4.11 16.68 3.45
CA HIS A 42 -4.90 16.64 4.69
C HIS A 42 -5.39 18.03 5.12
N LEU A 43 -4.54 19.06 5.01
CA LEU A 43 -4.93 20.43 5.33
C LEU A 43 -5.90 21.00 4.29
N ALA A 44 -5.68 20.71 3.01
CA ALA A 44 -6.60 21.10 1.95
C ALA A 44 -7.98 20.45 2.14
N ASN A 45 -8.01 19.17 2.55
CA ASN A 45 -9.23 18.43 2.84
C ASN A 45 -10.00 19.06 4.01
N LEU A 46 -9.30 19.51 5.07
CA LEU A 46 -9.90 20.30 6.15
C LEU A 46 -10.52 21.60 5.64
N ILE A 47 -9.79 22.35 4.80
CA ILE A 47 -10.28 23.62 4.24
C ILE A 47 -11.51 23.37 3.37
N GLU A 48 -11.52 22.34 2.53
CA GLU A 48 -12.64 21.96 1.68
C GLU A 48 -13.88 21.67 2.54
N VAL A 49 -13.77 20.83 3.57
CA VAL A 49 -14.88 20.51 4.50
C VAL A 49 -15.39 21.77 5.22
N ILE A 50 -14.50 22.63 5.73
CA ILE A 50 -14.89 23.87 6.43
C ILE A 50 -15.60 24.85 5.47
N LEU A 51 -15.21 24.89 4.20
CA LEU A 51 -15.83 25.78 3.23
C LEU A 51 -17.15 25.22 2.71
N ILE A 52 -17.31 23.90 2.58
CA ILE A 52 -18.54 23.25 2.09
C ILE A 52 -19.64 23.24 3.14
N LEU A 53 -19.35 22.88 4.40
CA LEU A 53 -20.38 22.70 5.43
C LEU A 53 -21.29 23.93 5.59
N PRO A 54 -20.74 25.16 5.70
CA PRO A 54 -21.57 26.35 5.82
C PRO A 54 -22.28 26.72 4.51
N THR A 55 -21.89 26.15 3.34
CA THR A 55 -22.49 26.46 2.03
C THR A 55 -23.75 25.64 1.88
N ALA A 56 -23.64 24.36 2.24
CA ALA A 56 -24.76 23.45 2.29
C ALA A 56 -25.86 23.98 3.23
N THR A 57 -25.48 24.62 4.35
CA THR A 57 -26.46 25.21 5.27
C THR A 57 -27.05 26.53 4.79
N SER A 58 -26.25 27.43 4.21
CA SER A 58 -26.75 28.73 3.73
C SER A 58 -27.74 28.58 2.57
N LEU A 59 -27.53 27.57 1.71
CA LEU A 59 -28.44 27.23 0.62
C LEU A 59 -29.74 26.56 1.11
N GLN A 60 -29.70 25.87 2.25
CA GLN A 60 -30.84 25.13 2.78
C GLN A 60 -31.80 26.01 3.60
N ASP A 61 -31.29 27.02 4.31
CA ASP A 61 -32.08 27.83 5.22
C ASP A 61 -32.81 29.00 4.53
N GLY A 62 -32.53 29.29 3.26
CA GLY A 62 -33.20 30.36 2.49
C GLY A 62 -33.07 31.76 3.11
N GLU A 63 -32.18 31.93 4.10
CA GLU A 63 -31.97 33.16 4.85
C GLU A 63 -31.32 34.21 3.94
N ASP A 64 -32.06 35.29 3.65
CA ASP A 64 -31.65 36.55 3.02
C ASP A 64 -30.24 36.52 2.38
N SER A 65 -30.14 35.89 1.21
CA SER A 65 -28.98 35.96 0.30
C SER A 65 -28.55 37.40 -0.01
N ASN A 66 -29.44 38.38 0.26
CA ASN A 66 -29.21 39.82 0.12
C ASN A 66 -28.17 40.45 1.09
N LYS A 67 -27.56 39.69 2.02
CA LYS A 67 -26.59 40.25 3.01
C LYS A 67 -25.20 39.64 3.01
N VAL A 68 -24.93 38.58 2.23
CA VAL A 68 -23.57 38.05 2.12
C VAL A 68 -22.82 38.91 1.10
N ASP A 69 -21.76 39.59 1.54
CA ASP A 69 -20.89 40.38 0.67
C ASP A 69 -20.43 39.54 -0.53
N ASP A 70 -20.73 39.98 -1.75
CA ASP A 70 -20.33 39.33 -3.01
C ASP A 70 -18.83 38.99 -3.03
N ASN A 71 -17.99 39.81 -2.38
CA ASN A 71 -16.56 39.56 -2.28
C ASN A 71 -16.23 38.38 -1.36
N LEU A 72 -16.97 38.21 -0.27
CA LEU A 72 -16.84 37.07 0.63
C LEU A 72 -17.26 35.77 -0.08
N TRP A 73 -18.32 35.83 -0.89
CA TRP A 73 -18.76 34.72 -1.71
C TRP A 73 -17.71 34.30 -2.76
N LYS A 74 -17.12 35.26 -3.48
CA LYS A 74 -16.02 35.00 -4.41
C LYS A 74 -14.80 34.38 -3.74
N LEU A 75 -14.40 34.93 -2.61
CA LEU A 75 -13.23 34.45 -1.87
C LEU A 75 -13.44 33.01 -1.38
N ARG A 76 -14.66 32.70 -0.95
CA ARG A 76 -15.08 31.34 -0.59
C ARG A 76 -14.99 30.37 -1.76
N GLN A 77 -15.54 30.73 -2.93
CA GLN A 77 -15.48 29.91 -4.14
C GLN A 77 -14.04 29.65 -4.57
N CYS A 78 -13.20 30.69 -4.56
CA CYS A 78 -11.77 30.54 -4.84
C CYS A 78 -11.08 29.60 -3.83
N GLY A 79 -11.36 29.77 -2.54
CA GLY A 79 -10.83 28.92 -1.49
C GLY A 79 -11.21 27.46 -1.68
N LEU A 80 -12.45 27.19 -2.09
CA LEU A 80 -12.94 25.84 -2.32
C LEU A 80 -12.26 25.19 -3.52
N VAL A 81 -12.18 25.89 -4.65
CA VAL A 81 -11.50 25.38 -5.85
C VAL A 81 -10.02 25.11 -5.55
N LEU A 82 -9.35 26.02 -4.83
CA LEU A 82 -7.96 25.81 -4.41
C LEU A 82 -7.80 24.60 -3.50
N ALA A 83 -8.67 24.46 -2.50
CA ALA A 83 -8.66 23.33 -1.58
C ALA A 83 -8.86 22.01 -2.34
N HIS A 84 -9.86 21.94 -3.22
CA HIS A 84 -10.17 20.77 -4.02
C HIS A 84 -8.97 20.27 -4.83
N TYR A 85 -8.32 21.14 -5.59
CA TYR A 85 -7.13 20.77 -6.38
C TYR A 85 -5.91 20.46 -5.52
N LEU A 86 -5.80 21.07 -4.33
CA LEU A 86 -4.78 20.72 -3.34
C LEU A 86 -5.06 19.40 -2.60
N VAL A 87 -6.29 18.87 -2.64
CA VAL A 87 -6.58 17.48 -2.25
C VAL A 87 -6.24 16.54 -3.41
N TYR A 88 -6.72 16.84 -4.62
CA TYR A 88 -6.60 16.00 -5.81
C TYR A 88 -5.17 15.79 -6.29
N LEU A 89 -4.42 16.87 -6.56
CA LEU A 89 -3.10 16.79 -7.20
C LEU A 89 -2.07 16.01 -6.38
N PRO A 90 -2.01 16.11 -5.02
CA PRO A 90 -1.14 15.25 -4.23
C PRO A 90 -1.34 13.75 -4.47
N TYR A 91 -2.56 13.27 -4.67
CA TYR A 91 -2.80 11.84 -4.96
C TYR A 91 -2.28 11.45 -6.34
N ILE A 92 -2.47 12.30 -7.36
CA ILE A 92 -1.88 12.10 -8.69
C ILE A 92 -0.35 12.02 -8.61
N LEU A 93 0.27 12.94 -7.87
CA LEU A 93 1.72 12.96 -7.69
C LEU A 93 2.24 11.77 -6.88
N ARG A 94 1.43 11.23 -5.96
CA ARG A 94 1.76 10.00 -5.22
C ARG A 94 1.68 8.77 -6.11
N CYS A 95 0.67 8.65 -6.98
CA CYS A 95 0.63 7.62 -8.02
C CYS A 95 1.85 7.71 -8.94
N PHE A 96 2.18 8.92 -9.40
CA PHE A 96 3.36 9.17 -10.24
C PHE A 96 4.65 8.74 -9.53
N ARG A 97 4.82 9.13 -8.25
CA ARG A 97 6.00 8.74 -7.46
C ARG A 97 6.11 7.22 -7.35
N LEU A 98 5.01 6.54 -7.05
CA LEU A 98 4.96 5.09 -6.88
C LEU A 98 5.29 4.36 -8.20
N TYR A 99 4.70 4.83 -9.30
CA TYR A 99 4.98 4.32 -10.64
C TYR A 99 6.48 4.36 -10.96
N TYR A 100 7.14 5.50 -10.76
CA TYR A 100 8.57 5.62 -11.06
C TYR A 100 9.48 4.89 -10.08
N LEU A 101 8.99 4.58 -8.89
CA LEU A 101 9.76 3.90 -7.86
C LEU A 101 9.81 2.38 -8.12
N PHE A 102 8.69 1.80 -8.56
CA PHE A 102 8.54 0.35 -8.79
C PHE A 102 8.58 -0.05 -10.26
N LYS A 103 7.93 0.71 -11.17
CA LYS A 103 7.83 0.33 -12.58
C LYS A 103 9.06 0.81 -13.36
N LEU A 104 10.17 0.12 -13.10
CA LEU A 104 11.43 0.20 -13.87
C LEU A 104 11.76 -1.14 -14.54
N ASP A 105 10.77 -2.03 -14.64
CA ASP A 105 10.90 -3.43 -15.10
C ASP A 105 11.23 -3.62 -16.57
N ASN A 106 11.42 -2.54 -17.35
CA ASN A 106 11.54 -2.64 -18.80
C ASN A 106 12.81 -2.01 -19.39
N ILE A 107 13.84 -1.86 -18.57
CA ILE A 107 15.17 -1.41 -19.03
C ILE A 107 16.17 -2.45 -18.54
N ASN A 108 17.01 -2.93 -19.45
CA ASN A 108 18.02 -3.97 -19.26
C ASN A 108 18.98 -3.72 -18.06
N ASP A 109 18.95 -2.52 -17.47
CA ASP A 109 19.53 -2.19 -16.17
C ASP A 109 18.54 -1.35 -15.31
N PRO A 110 17.85 -1.97 -14.33
CA PRO A 110 16.89 -1.30 -13.45
C PRO A 110 17.55 -0.26 -12.52
N ASN A 111 18.87 -0.31 -12.31
CA ASN A 111 19.60 0.65 -11.49
C ASN A 111 19.98 1.91 -12.28
N GLU A 112 20.36 1.76 -13.55
CA GLU A 112 20.65 2.91 -14.42
C GLU A 112 19.38 3.74 -14.70
N ALA A 113 18.27 3.05 -14.97
CA ALA A 113 16.97 3.69 -15.19
C ALA A 113 16.43 4.41 -13.95
N TYR A 114 16.68 3.86 -12.76
CA TYR A 114 16.37 4.51 -11.50
C TYR A 114 17.22 5.76 -11.27
N LYS A 115 18.56 5.65 -11.41
CA LYS A 115 19.48 6.78 -11.25
C LYS A 115 19.12 7.94 -12.18
N LYS A 116 18.74 7.65 -13.42
CA LYS A 116 18.30 8.64 -14.41
C LYS A 116 17.00 9.36 -14.01
N ASN A 117 16.08 8.68 -13.32
CA ASN A 117 14.78 9.23 -12.92
C ASN A 117 14.69 9.62 -11.44
N LEU A 118 15.73 9.39 -10.64
CA LEU A 118 15.78 9.67 -9.20
C LEU A 118 15.36 11.11 -8.87
N ASN A 119 15.79 12.08 -9.70
CA ASN A 119 15.41 13.48 -9.53
C ASN A 119 13.89 13.72 -9.64
N LYS A 120 13.15 12.89 -10.38
CA LYS A 120 11.69 12.98 -10.55
C LYS A 120 10.92 12.44 -9.34
N ILE A 121 11.56 11.61 -8.51
CA ILE A 121 10.96 10.96 -7.33
C ILE A 121 11.24 11.78 -6.05
N LYS A 122 12.19 12.72 -6.12
CA LYS A 122 12.55 13.63 -5.00
C LYS A 122 11.39 14.55 -4.62
N ARG A 123 11.19 14.75 -3.32
CA ARG A 123 10.16 15.65 -2.76
C ARG A 123 10.17 17.06 -3.38
N LYS A 124 11.35 17.68 -3.59
CA LYS A 124 11.46 19.02 -4.20
C LYS A 124 10.86 19.06 -5.61
N TRP A 125 11.05 18.00 -6.39
CA TRP A 125 10.51 17.90 -7.74
C TRP A 125 8.99 17.73 -7.71
N LEU A 126 8.48 16.85 -6.85
CA LEU A 126 7.03 16.65 -6.68
C LEU A 126 6.32 17.94 -6.24
N LEU A 127 6.91 18.71 -5.30
CA LEU A 127 6.36 20.00 -4.89
C LEU A 127 6.40 21.05 -6.01
N LYS A 128 7.45 21.05 -6.83
CA LYS A 128 7.52 21.91 -8.02
C LYS A 128 6.36 21.60 -8.98
N TRP A 129 6.08 20.32 -9.23
CA TRP A 129 4.98 19.92 -10.11
C TRP A 129 3.60 20.14 -9.49
N LEU A 130 3.46 20.03 -8.17
CA LEU A 130 2.25 20.47 -7.48
C LEU A 130 2.00 21.96 -7.78
N PHE A 131 3.00 22.82 -7.60
CA PHE A 131 2.86 24.24 -7.88
C PHE A 131 2.54 24.53 -9.35
N ILE A 132 3.21 23.85 -10.30
CA ILE A 132 2.93 23.97 -11.74
C ILE A 132 1.48 23.56 -12.04
N GLY A 133 1.01 22.44 -11.48
CA GLY A 133 -0.36 21.96 -11.65
C GLY A 133 -1.42 22.91 -11.06
N MET A 134 -1.06 23.73 -10.06
CA MET A 134 -1.94 24.74 -9.48
C MET A 134 -2.01 26.04 -10.30
N ILE A 135 -1.12 26.29 -11.27
CA ILE A 135 -1.12 27.53 -12.06
C ILE A 135 -2.45 27.78 -12.79
N PRO A 136 -3.04 26.81 -13.52
CA PRO A 136 -4.34 27.01 -14.16
C PRO A 136 -5.45 27.35 -13.16
N VAL A 137 -5.41 26.74 -11.97
CA VAL A 137 -6.37 26.98 -10.89
C VAL A 137 -6.22 28.39 -10.33
N LEU A 138 -4.99 28.85 -10.12
CA LEU A 138 -4.70 30.22 -9.66
C LEU A 138 -5.15 31.27 -10.69
N ILE A 139 -4.95 31.00 -11.99
CA ILE A 139 -5.44 31.86 -13.07
C ILE A 139 -6.97 31.93 -13.02
N LEU A 140 -7.64 30.79 -12.86
CA LEU A 140 -9.10 30.74 -12.70
C LEU A 140 -9.58 31.58 -11.50
N CYS A 141 -8.91 31.47 -10.34
CA CYS A 141 -9.23 32.29 -9.17
C CYS A 141 -9.05 33.79 -9.42
N ILE A 142 -8.00 34.20 -10.14
CA ILE A 142 -7.79 35.61 -10.52
C ILE A 142 -8.93 36.10 -11.42
N VAL A 143 -9.36 35.29 -12.40
CA VAL A 143 -10.49 35.61 -13.28
C VAL A 143 -11.79 35.75 -12.48
N LEU A 144 -12.04 34.84 -11.52
CA LEU A 144 -13.23 34.89 -10.66
C LEU A 144 -13.27 36.15 -9.78
N LEU A 145 -12.11 36.59 -9.27
CA LEU A 145 -12.02 37.80 -8.46
C LEU A 145 -12.14 39.07 -9.31
N ALA A 146 -11.57 39.07 -10.53
CA ALA A 146 -11.54 40.23 -11.42
C ALA A 146 -12.88 40.48 -12.15
N TYR A 147 -13.66 39.43 -12.43
CA TYR A 147 -14.89 39.53 -13.21
C TYR A 147 -16.10 39.03 -12.41
N ASN A 148 -16.96 39.95 -11.97
CA ASN A 148 -18.17 39.63 -11.20
C ASN A 148 -19.06 38.58 -11.89
N SER A 149 -19.22 38.70 -13.21
CA SER A 149 -20.03 37.77 -14.00
C SER A 149 -19.47 36.35 -14.05
N ALA A 150 -18.17 36.14 -13.79
CA ALA A 150 -17.53 34.83 -13.87
C ALA A 150 -17.96 33.90 -12.72
N VAL A 151 -18.38 34.47 -11.58
CA VAL A 151 -18.81 33.72 -10.38
C VAL A 151 -20.02 32.86 -10.68
N HIS A 152 -20.90 33.34 -11.56
CA HIS A 152 -22.15 32.69 -11.94
C HIS A 152 -21.96 31.47 -12.87
N PHE A 153 -20.74 31.25 -13.37
CA PHE A 153 -20.41 30.08 -14.18
C PHE A 153 -19.76 28.95 -13.37
N LEU A 154 -19.69 29.09 -12.05
CA LEU A 154 -19.25 28.01 -11.16
C LEU A 154 -20.43 27.13 -10.72
N PRO A 155 -20.21 25.83 -10.53
CA PRO A 155 -21.26 24.87 -10.17
C PRO A 155 -21.87 25.05 -8.78
N ILE A 156 -21.38 26.00 -8.00
CA ILE A 156 -21.89 26.32 -6.65
C ILE A 156 -22.54 27.71 -6.65
N ALA A 157 -22.68 28.36 -7.81
CA ALA A 157 -23.37 29.64 -7.92
C ALA A 157 -24.87 29.48 -7.63
N ASP A 158 -25.44 30.54 -7.05
CA ASP A 158 -26.79 30.62 -6.51
C ASP A 158 -27.87 30.40 -7.58
N GLU A 159 -29.05 29.91 -7.16
CA GLU A 159 -30.22 29.52 -7.98
C GLU A 159 -30.89 30.68 -8.76
N HIS A 160 -30.30 31.89 -8.69
CA HIS A 160 -30.94 33.12 -9.13
C HIS A 160 -30.69 33.52 -10.60
N ASP A 161 -29.97 32.70 -11.37
CA ASP A 161 -29.61 33.03 -12.76
C ASP A 161 -30.36 32.26 -13.84
N SER A 162 -30.39 32.86 -15.03
CA SER A 162 -31.06 32.32 -16.22
C SER A 162 -30.67 30.87 -16.49
N GLY A 163 -31.64 29.99 -16.80
CA GLY A 163 -31.39 28.55 -16.97
C GLY A 163 -30.31 28.17 -18.02
N THR A 164 -29.94 29.09 -18.90
CA THR A 164 -28.78 28.94 -19.80
C THR A 164 -27.43 29.02 -19.09
N GLN A 165 -27.25 29.89 -18.10
CA GLN A 165 -25.98 30.03 -17.38
C GLN A 165 -25.74 28.83 -16.45
N GLU A 166 -26.78 28.38 -15.76
CA GLU A 166 -26.75 27.18 -14.92
C GLU A 166 -26.38 25.93 -15.74
N ALA A 167 -26.98 25.75 -16.92
CA ALA A 167 -26.66 24.63 -17.81
C ALA A 167 -25.20 24.65 -18.27
N VAL A 168 -24.65 25.83 -18.58
CA VAL A 168 -23.24 25.99 -18.98
C VAL A 168 -22.31 25.71 -17.80
N ALA A 169 -22.61 26.23 -16.61
CA ALA A 169 -21.83 25.98 -15.39
C ALA A 169 -21.80 24.49 -15.01
N GLY A 170 -22.97 23.83 -15.06
CA GLY A 170 -23.11 22.39 -14.84
C GLY A 170 -22.33 21.57 -15.88
N GLY A 171 -22.38 21.96 -17.16
CA GLY A 171 -21.61 21.30 -18.22
C GLY A 171 -20.10 21.39 -18.02
N ILE A 172 -19.59 22.56 -17.63
CA ILE A 172 -18.16 22.76 -17.30
C ILE A 172 -17.76 21.87 -16.13
N TYR A 173 -18.57 21.82 -15.07
CA TYR A 173 -18.29 21.01 -13.88
C TYR A 173 -18.25 19.51 -14.20
N VAL A 174 -19.24 19.00 -14.93
CA VAL A 174 -19.27 17.58 -15.35
C VAL A 174 -18.04 17.23 -16.19
N LEU A 175 -17.63 18.12 -17.10
CA LEU A 175 -16.42 17.93 -17.90
C LEU A 175 -15.16 17.87 -17.02
N VAL A 176 -15.02 18.77 -16.06
CA VAL A 176 -13.89 18.78 -15.12
C VAL A 176 -13.85 17.49 -14.29
N CYS A 177 -14.98 17.10 -13.69
CA CYS A 177 -15.06 15.84 -12.94
C CYS A 177 -14.73 14.63 -13.81
N PHE A 178 -15.19 14.58 -15.06
CA PHE A 178 -14.87 13.50 -15.99
C PHE A 178 -13.35 13.43 -16.28
N ILE A 179 -12.71 14.57 -16.52
CA ILE A 179 -11.25 14.63 -16.73
C ILE A 179 -10.51 14.15 -15.47
N GLU A 180 -10.91 14.62 -14.29
CA GLU A 180 -10.30 14.22 -13.02
C GLU A 180 -10.42 12.71 -12.78
N GLN A 181 -11.60 12.16 -13.02
CA GLN A 181 -11.90 10.74 -12.91
C GLN A 181 -11.06 9.91 -13.87
N LEU A 182 -10.97 10.33 -15.14
CA LEU A 182 -10.19 9.64 -16.17
C LEU A 182 -8.71 9.63 -15.80
N VAL A 183 -8.15 10.76 -15.36
CA VAL A 183 -6.75 10.88 -14.96
C VAL A 183 -6.44 9.99 -13.75
N LEU A 184 -7.31 9.93 -12.74
CA LEU A 184 -7.14 9.04 -11.59
C LEU A 184 -7.16 7.56 -11.99
N ILE A 185 -8.10 7.15 -12.84
CA ILE A 185 -8.20 5.78 -13.34
C ILE A 185 -6.92 5.40 -14.08
N MET A 186 -6.44 6.24 -14.99
CA MET A 186 -5.22 5.98 -15.76
C MET A 186 -3.98 5.87 -14.85
N MET A 187 -3.88 6.73 -13.84
CA MET A 187 -2.80 6.68 -12.87
C MET A 187 -2.85 5.42 -12.01
N VAL A 188 -4.01 5.07 -11.45
CA VAL A 188 -4.19 3.87 -10.62
C VAL A 188 -3.99 2.59 -11.44
N PHE A 189 -4.49 2.53 -12.67
CA PHE A 189 -4.27 1.42 -13.60
C PHE A 189 -2.76 1.18 -13.84
N SER A 190 -1.96 2.25 -13.82
CA SER A 190 -0.51 2.16 -14.03
C SER A 190 0.25 1.57 -12.83
N ILE A 191 -0.35 1.61 -11.64
CA ILE A 191 0.26 1.16 -10.37
C ILE A 191 -0.42 -0.09 -9.77
N ARG A 192 -1.53 -0.58 -10.33
CA ARG A 192 -2.38 -1.63 -9.71
C ARG A 192 -1.69 -2.95 -9.34
N ASN A 193 -0.59 -3.28 -10.01
CA ASN A 193 0.13 -4.55 -9.82
C ASN A 193 1.37 -4.38 -8.94
N ILE A 194 1.60 -3.18 -8.40
CA ILE A 194 2.71 -2.92 -7.48
C ILE A 194 2.32 -3.50 -6.12
N ASN A 195 3.10 -4.46 -5.63
CA ASN A 195 3.01 -4.92 -4.25
C ASN A 195 3.87 -4.00 -3.39
N ASP A 196 3.25 -3.22 -2.50
CA ASP A 196 3.95 -2.27 -1.65
C ASP A 196 3.72 -2.55 -0.16
N ASP A 197 4.80 -2.69 0.60
CA ASP A 197 4.78 -3.08 2.02
C ASP A 197 3.97 -2.11 2.92
N PHE A 198 3.75 -0.89 2.44
CA PHE A 198 3.00 0.13 3.16
C PHE A 198 1.56 0.30 2.70
N ASN A 199 1.01 -0.58 1.84
CA ASN A 199 -0.38 -0.55 1.38
C ASN A 199 -0.84 0.80 0.76
N MET A 200 0.08 1.57 0.18
CA MET A 200 -0.18 2.83 -0.50
C MET A 200 -0.92 2.62 -1.83
N THR A 201 -0.67 1.52 -2.55
CA THR A 201 -1.44 1.18 -3.77
C THR A 201 -2.91 0.98 -3.44
N SER A 202 -3.21 0.23 -2.37
CA SER A 202 -4.58 0.02 -1.89
C SER A 202 -5.25 1.32 -1.42
N GLU A 203 -4.51 2.21 -0.74
CA GLU A 203 -4.98 3.56 -0.39
C GLU A 203 -5.36 4.36 -1.65
N LEU A 204 -4.49 4.40 -2.66
CA LEU A 204 -4.70 5.17 -3.89
C LEU A 204 -5.86 4.61 -4.74
N ILE A 205 -6.02 3.28 -4.79
CA ILE A 205 -7.20 2.64 -5.39
C ILE A 205 -8.47 3.08 -4.66
N PHE A 206 -8.48 3.05 -3.33
CA PHE A 206 -9.63 3.46 -2.53
C PHE A 206 -10.00 4.93 -2.77
N VAL A 207 -9.02 5.84 -2.81
CA VAL A 207 -9.23 7.25 -3.14
C VAL A 207 -9.84 7.41 -4.53
N ALA A 208 -9.32 6.68 -5.53
CA ALA A 208 -9.86 6.72 -6.88
C ALA A 208 -11.32 6.23 -6.95
N VAL A 209 -11.67 5.15 -6.23
CA VAL A 209 -13.05 4.66 -6.14
C VAL A 209 -13.98 5.72 -5.54
N LEU A 210 -13.58 6.35 -4.44
CA LEU A 210 -14.37 7.44 -3.84
C LEU A 210 -14.59 8.60 -4.82
N TRP A 211 -13.55 8.97 -5.58
CA TRP A 211 -13.63 10.04 -6.59
C TRP A 211 -14.59 9.71 -7.76
N GLN A 212 -14.85 8.43 -8.04
CA GLN A 212 -15.86 8.02 -9.03
C GLN A 212 -17.28 8.16 -8.49
N ILE A 213 -17.49 7.85 -7.21
CA ILE A 213 -18.82 7.80 -6.60
C ILE A 213 -19.35 9.20 -6.31
N THR A 214 -18.50 10.14 -5.88
CA THR A 214 -18.93 11.47 -5.44
C THR A 214 -19.70 12.25 -6.52
N PRO A 215 -19.25 12.32 -7.80
CA PRO A 215 -19.99 13.05 -8.83
C PRO A 215 -21.30 12.36 -9.25
N MET A 216 -21.46 11.04 -9.05
CA MET A 216 -22.76 10.40 -9.32
C MET A 216 -23.85 10.90 -8.39
N SER A 217 -23.49 11.43 -7.21
CA SER A 217 -24.45 12.01 -6.28
C SER A 217 -24.92 13.41 -6.68
N SER A 218 -24.20 14.11 -7.58
CA SER A 218 -24.64 15.41 -8.11
C SER A 218 -25.70 15.26 -9.22
N ILE A 219 -25.94 14.06 -9.74
CA ILE A 219 -27.07 13.77 -10.64
C ILE A 219 -28.41 13.98 -9.90
N PHE A 220 -28.42 13.87 -8.57
CA PHE A 220 -29.55 14.21 -7.71
C PHE A 220 -29.56 15.69 -7.27
N ALA A 221 -28.66 16.54 -7.78
CA ALA A 221 -28.55 17.95 -7.38
C ALA A 221 -29.77 18.80 -7.77
N GLN A 222 -30.52 18.38 -8.80
CA GLN A 222 -31.72 19.09 -9.25
C GLN A 222 -32.90 19.01 -8.26
N SER A 223 -32.84 18.18 -7.20
CA SER A 223 -33.98 17.95 -6.31
C SER A 223 -33.86 18.50 -4.89
N ASP A 224 -32.69 18.97 -4.43
CA ASP A 224 -32.52 19.31 -3.01
C ASP A 224 -31.43 20.38 -2.77
N GLY A 225 -31.87 21.59 -2.37
CA GLY A 225 -31.06 22.78 -2.03
C GLY A 225 -29.82 22.49 -1.17
N GLY A 226 -28.67 22.31 -1.84
CA GLY A 226 -27.36 22.12 -1.22
C GLY A 226 -27.02 20.72 -0.70
N ARG A 227 -27.95 19.74 -0.68
CA ARG A 227 -27.68 18.38 -0.15
C ARG A 227 -26.71 17.57 -1.01
N TRP A 228 -26.58 17.92 -2.28
CA TRP A 228 -25.63 17.32 -3.22
C TRP A 228 -24.16 17.53 -2.81
N LEU A 229 -23.87 18.44 -1.88
CA LEU A 229 -22.54 18.67 -1.31
C LEU A 229 -22.17 17.71 -0.16
N VAL A 230 -23.15 17.03 0.45
CA VAL A 230 -22.92 16.07 1.55
C VAL A 230 -22.04 14.86 1.12
N PRO A 231 -22.24 14.26 -0.07
CA PRO A 231 -21.33 13.25 -0.61
C PRO A 231 -19.86 13.67 -0.68
N THR A 232 -19.59 14.96 -0.92
CA THR A 232 -18.23 15.52 -0.92
C THR A 232 -17.63 15.48 0.49
N ILE A 233 -18.40 15.86 1.52
CA ILE A 233 -17.97 15.76 2.92
C ILE A 233 -17.69 14.30 3.31
N PHE A 234 -18.55 13.36 2.88
CA PHE A 234 -18.34 11.93 3.12
C PHE A 234 -17.05 11.42 2.48
N ARG A 235 -16.83 11.76 1.20
CA ARG A 235 -15.58 11.46 0.47
C ARG A 235 -14.37 11.93 1.25
N ASP A 236 -14.39 13.18 1.68
CA ASP A 236 -13.29 13.86 2.37
C ASP A 236 -12.96 13.20 3.71
N VAL A 237 -13.98 12.87 4.50
CA VAL A 237 -13.83 12.11 5.75
C VAL A 237 -13.28 10.70 5.50
N ALA A 238 -13.79 9.99 4.50
CA ALA A 238 -13.33 8.65 4.17
C ALA A 238 -11.86 8.65 3.68
N ILE A 239 -11.47 9.65 2.89
CA ILE A 239 -10.09 9.89 2.47
C ILE A 239 -9.20 10.18 3.68
N MET A 240 -9.63 11.02 4.62
CA MET A 240 -8.89 11.30 5.86
C MET A 240 -8.68 10.02 6.69
N ILE A 241 -9.69 9.18 6.85
CA ILE A 241 -9.57 7.92 7.57
C ILE A 241 -8.53 7.01 6.90
N ARG A 242 -8.63 6.81 5.58
CA ARG A 242 -7.77 5.88 4.85
C ARG A 242 -6.33 6.39 4.71
N SER A 243 -6.16 7.68 4.44
CA SER A 243 -4.86 8.28 4.07
C SER A 243 -4.09 8.84 5.27
N SER A 244 -4.77 9.20 6.35
CA SER A 244 -4.15 9.82 7.54
C SER A 244 -4.25 8.95 8.79
N ILE A 245 -5.45 8.46 9.15
CA ILE A 245 -5.65 7.72 10.41
C ILE A 245 -5.01 6.33 10.36
N ILE A 246 -5.31 5.54 9.33
CA ILE A 246 -4.77 4.17 9.21
C ILE A 246 -3.23 4.16 9.28
N PRO A 247 -2.50 5.02 8.56
CA PRO A 247 -1.04 5.08 8.68
C PRO A 247 -0.56 5.42 10.08
N ILE A 248 -1.24 6.31 10.81
CA ILE A 248 -0.91 6.62 12.21
C ILE A 248 -1.08 5.38 13.08
N ILE A 249 -2.21 4.69 12.98
CA ILE A 249 -2.47 3.46 13.76
C ILE A 249 -1.37 2.43 13.48
N LEU A 250 -1.00 2.24 12.20
CA LEU A 250 0.06 1.32 11.81
C LEU A 250 1.43 1.67 12.42
N THR A 251 1.69 2.93 12.80
CA THR A 251 2.93 3.28 13.53
C THR A 251 3.01 2.74 14.96
N TYR A 252 1.89 2.26 15.52
CA TYR A 252 1.81 1.69 16.86
C TYR A 252 1.85 0.16 16.88
N THR A 253 1.51 -0.52 15.78
CA THR A 253 1.32 -1.98 15.74
C THR A 253 2.50 -2.78 15.21
N THR A 254 3.49 -2.15 14.57
CA THR A 254 4.44 -2.83 13.66
C THR A 254 5.84 -3.09 14.23
N SER A 255 5.99 -3.27 15.55
CA SER A 255 7.32 -3.56 16.14
C SER A 255 7.77 -5.02 16.00
N GLU A 256 6.86 -5.98 15.75
CA GLU A 256 7.21 -7.41 15.72
C GLU A 256 6.76 -8.11 14.43
N THR A 257 5.62 -7.75 13.84
CA THR A 257 5.07 -8.38 12.63
C THR A 257 5.78 -8.00 11.33
N ASN A 258 6.44 -6.84 11.28
CA ASN A 258 7.14 -6.39 10.07
C ASN A 258 8.50 -7.06 9.87
N ALA A 259 9.15 -7.55 10.93
CA ALA A 259 10.41 -8.29 10.82
C ALA A 259 10.22 -9.67 10.17
N LEU A 260 9.03 -10.27 10.34
CA LEU A 260 8.66 -11.56 9.77
C LEU A 260 8.13 -11.48 8.33
N THR A 261 7.76 -10.29 7.85
CA THR A 261 7.20 -10.07 6.50
C THR A 261 8.19 -9.44 5.51
N THR A 262 9.31 -8.87 5.97
CA THR A 262 10.39 -8.43 5.08
C THR A 262 11.19 -9.63 4.60
N LEU A 263 11.06 -9.95 3.32
CA LEU A 263 11.78 -11.02 2.65
C LEU A 263 13.24 -10.57 2.47
N THR A 264 14.18 -11.24 3.13
CA THR A 264 15.61 -10.94 3.01
C THR A 264 16.35 -12.01 2.22
N LEU A 265 17.52 -11.66 1.68
CA LEU A 265 18.40 -12.63 1.01
C LEU A 265 18.84 -13.73 1.99
N GLU A 266 19.11 -13.36 3.25
CA GLU A 266 19.47 -14.31 4.31
C GLU A 266 18.38 -15.35 4.56
N MET A 267 17.10 -14.97 4.45
CA MET A 267 15.99 -15.93 4.55
C MET A 267 16.03 -16.96 3.43
N LEU A 268 16.43 -16.58 2.22
CA LEU A 268 16.53 -17.51 1.08
C LEU A 268 17.76 -18.43 1.16
N ASP A 269 18.73 -18.14 2.01
CA ASP A 269 19.96 -18.92 2.19
C ASP A 269 19.81 -20.09 3.16
N SER A 270 18.71 -20.12 3.95
CA SER A 270 18.42 -21.18 4.91
C SER A 270 17.02 -21.76 4.71
N LEU A 271 16.93 -23.08 4.59
CA LEU A 271 15.65 -23.77 4.56
C LEU A 271 14.84 -23.51 5.85
N ASP A 272 15.49 -23.40 7.00
CA ASP A 272 14.83 -23.14 8.28
C ASP A 272 14.07 -21.80 8.26
N LEU A 273 14.69 -20.76 7.68
CA LEU A 273 14.07 -19.45 7.53
C LEU A 273 12.97 -19.44 6.47
N ILE A 274 13.13 -20.20 5.38
CA ILE A 274 12.08 -20.40 4.37
C ILE A 274 10.81 -21.00 4.98
N LEU A 275 10.96 -21.95 5.90
CA LEU A 275 9.83 -22.62 6.55
C LEU A 275 9.14 -21.75 7.61
N GLN A 276 9.81 -20.70 8.11
CA GLN A 276 9.27 -19.76 9.09
C GLN A 276 8.55 -18.56 8.48
N ASN A 277 8.81 -18.23 7.21
CA ASN A 277 8.16 -17.13 6.49
C ASN A 277 7.03 -17.66 5.59
N ASP A 278 5.81 -17.13 5.74
CA ASP A 278 4.61 -17.60 5.03
C ASP A 278 4.76 -17.59 3.51
N GLU A 279 5.38 -16.55 2.96
CA GLU A 279 5.50 -16.37 1.51
C GLU A 279 6.57 -17.30 0.91
N CYS A 280 7.74 -17.38 1.57
CA CYS A 280 8.77 -18.37 1.25
C CYS A 280 8.23 -19.80 1.32
N PHE A 281 7.50 -20.12 2.39
CA PHE A 281 6.89 -21.42 2.62
C PHE A 281 5.93 -21.81 1.50
N GLN A 282 5.02 -20.90 1.10
CA GLN A 282 4.07 -21.16 0.02
C GLN A 282 4.76 -21.46 -1.31
N LYS A 283 5.84 -20.72 -1.64
CA LYS A 283 6.62 -20.95 -2.86
C LYS A 283 7.41 -22.26 -2.81
N PHE A 284 7.98 -22.59 -1.66
CA PHE A 284 8.66 -23.87 -1.46
C PHE A 284 7.69 -25.05 -1.57
N TYR A 285 6.51 -24.96 -0.94
CA TYR A 285 5.45 -25.96 -1.07
C TYR A 285 4.99 -26.13 -2.53
N ALA A 286 4.76 -25.03 -3.25
CA ALA A 286 4.40 -25.07 -4.67
C ALA A 286 5.47 -25.74 -5.54
N PHE A 287 6.75 -25.52 -5.24
CA PHE A 287 7.86 -26.23 -5.87
C PHE A 287 7.80 -27.74 -5.61
N LEU A 288 7.62 -28.17 -4.36
CA LEU A 288 7.55 -29.60 -4.01
C LEU A 288 6.41 -30.31 -4.76
N VAL A 289 5.21 -29.72 -4.77
CA VAL A 289 4.04 -30.26 -5.50
C VAL A 289 4.33 -30.42 -7.00
N LYS A 290 5.10 -29.51 -7.58
CA LYS A 290 5.46 -29.54 -8.99
C LYS A 290 6.54 -30.58 -9.29
N GLU A 291 7.59 -30.63 -8.47
CA GLU A 291 8.65 -31.63 -8.54
C GLU A 291 8.07 -33.05 -8.43
N ASP A 292 7.15 -33.27 -7.47
CA ASP A 292 6.48 -34.55 -7.26
C ASP A 292 5.60 -34.99 -8.44
N ARG A 293 5.04 -34.05 -9.20
CA ARG A 293 4.28 -34.34 -10.43
C ARG A 293 5.21 -34.71 -11.59
N GLN A 294 6.36 -34.06 -11.71
CA GLN A 294 7.34 -34.29 -12.78
C GLN A 294 8.16 -35.57 -12.55
N SER A 295 8.35 -35.97 -11.29
CA SER A 295 9.05 -37.18 -10.85
C SER A 295 8.36 -38.51 -11.25
N THR A 296 7.19 -38.47 -11.88
CA THR A 296 6.43 -39.66 -12.35
C THR A 296 7.17 -40.57 -13.34
N VAL A 297 8.35 -40.17 -13.84
CA VAL A 297 9.19 -40.98 -14.74
C VAL A 297 10.11 -41.95 -13.99
N SER A 298 10.35 -41.75 -12.68
CA SER A 298 11.22 -42.61 -11.87
C SER A 298 10.38 -43.42 -10.89
N ARG A 299 10.07 -44.68 -11.24
CA ARG A 299 9.29 -45.61 -10.40
C ARG A 299 9.94 -45.96 -9.04
N ASP A 300 11.10 -45.39 -8.72
CA ASP A 300 11.89 -45.69 -7.53
C ASP A 300 11.87 -44.60 -6.43
N ILE A 301 11.20 -43.45 -6.63
CA ILE A 301 11.08 -42.43 -5.57
C ILE A 301 9.87 -42.76 -4.70
N LYS A 302 10.12 -43.50 -3.61
CA LYS A 302 9.10 -44.01 -2.69
C LYS A 302 8.44 -42.94 -1.79
N PHE A 303 9.01 -41.73 -1.70
CA PHE A 303 8.47 -40.67 -0.83
C PHE A 303 8.52 -39.30 -1.51
N LYS A 304 7.37 -38.65 -1.59
CA LYS A 304 7.19 -37.34 -2.24
C LYS A 304 7.63 -36.21 -1.32
N GLY A 305 8.13 -35.13 -1.92
CA GLY A 305 8.58 -33.95 -1.19
C GLY A 305 7.46 -33.28 -0.38
N GLU A 306 6.25 -33.27 -0.92
CA GLU A 306 5.05 -32.77 -0.23
C GLU A 306 4.78 -33.54 1.06
N ASP A 307 4.76 -34.88 0.98
CA ASP A 307 4.48 -35.75 2.14
C ASP A 307 5.55 -35.57 3.22
N LEU A 308 6.81 -35.33 2.83
CA LEU A 308 7.94 -35.08 3.73
C LEU A 308 7.82 -33.74 4.47
N LEU A 309 7.37 -32.70 3.77
CA LEU A 309 7.12 -31.40 4.38
C LEU A 309 5.94 -31.47 5.36
N GLN A 310 4.85 -32.14 4.99
CA GLN A 310 3.71 -32.34 5.89
C GLN A 310 4.11 -33.12 7.15
N PHE A 311 4.96 -34.15 7.00
CA PHE A 311 5.50 -34.91 8.11
C PHE A 311 6.33 -34.04 9.06
N TYR A 312 7.25 -33.22 8.51
CA TYR A 312 8.03 -32.27 9.30
C TYR A 312 7.14 -31.32 10.11
N ILE A 313 6.11 -30.73 9.48
CA ILE A 313 5.18 -29.81 10.14
C ILE A 313 4.43 -30.51 11.28
N LYS A 314 3.94 -31.73 11.06
CA LYS A 314 3.26 -32.52 12.10
C LYS A 314 4.17 -32.80 13.29
N CYS A 315 5.45 -33.10 13.06
CA CYS A 315 6.43 -33.23 14.15
C CYS A 315 6.64 -31.92 14.91
N VAL A 316 6.71 -30.78 14.22
CA VAL A 316 6.84 -29.45 14.86
C VAL A 316 5.63 -29.13 15.74
N ILE A 317 4.41 -29.35 15.23
CA ILE A 317 3.15 -29.13 15.98
C ILE A 317 3.11 -30.02 17.22
N CYS A 318 3.43 -31.30 17.07
CA CYS A 318 3.45 -32.26 18.17
C CYS A 318 4.44 -31.87 19.29
N LEU A 319 5.61 -31.32 18.93
CA LEU A 319 6.60 -30.84 19.91
C LEU A 319 6.19 -29.53 20.60
N HIS A 320 5.38 -28.70 19.95
CA HIS A 320 4.89 -27.44 20.50
C HIS A 320 3.68 -27.65 21.41
N GLU A 321 2.76 -28.54 21.03
CA GLU A 321 1.52 -28.83 21.74
C GLU A 321 1.63 -30.10 22.59
N GLN A 322 2.60 -30.14 23.51
CA GLN A 322 2.96 -31.30 24.33
C GLN A 322 1.79 -31.94 25.11
N GLU A 323 0.64 -31.28 25.24
CA GLU A 323 -0.52 -31.70 26.04
C GLU A 323 -1.64 -32.41 25.25
N GLN A 324 -1.62 -32.42 23.91
CA GLN A 324 -2.74 -32.97 23.11
C GLN A 324 -2.45 -34.38 22.58
N ARG A 325 -3.04 -35.39 23.24
CA ARG A 325 -2.94 -36.82 22.87
C ARG A 325 -3.36 -37.12 21.43
N HIS A 326 -4.30 -36.36 20.87
CA HIS A 326 -4.80 -36.51 19.50
C HIS A 326 -3.72 -36.31 18.42
N ASN A 327 -2.76 -35.41 18.64
CA ASN A 327 -1.68 -35.15 17.70
C ASN A 327 -0.66 -36.31 17.63
N TYR A 328 -0.52 -37.06 18.73
CA TYR A 328 0.32 -38.25 18.78
C TYR A 328 -0.29 -39.42 18.01
N ASP A 329 -1.60 -39.63 18.09
CA ASP A 329 -2.31 -40.68 17.36
C ASP A 329 -2.27 -40.45 15.83
N GLU A 330 -2.43 -39.20 15.39
CA GLU A 330 -2.27 -38.84 13.97
C GLU A 330 -0.84 -39.03 13.47
N LEU A 331 0.16 -38.64 14.27
CA LEU A 331 1.56 -38.80 13.92
C LEU A 331 1.95 -40.30 13.89
N GLN A 332 1.47 -41.09 14.86
CA GLN A 332 1.61 -42.54 14.89
C GLN A 332 0.98 -43.19 13.65
N SER A 333 -0.23 -42.78 13.26
CA SER A 333 -0.88 -43.29 12.03
C SER A 333 -0.07 -42.98 10.76
N PHE A 334 0.65 -41.85 10.74
CA PHE A 334 1.53 -41.46 9.64
C PHE A 334 2.82 -42.30 9.66
N PHE A 335 3.38 -42.56 10.84
CA PHE A 335 4.48 -43.51 11.01
C PHE A 335 4.10 -44.93 10.59
N ASP A 336 2.92 -45.43 10.97
CA ASP A 336 2.48 -46.78 10.62
C ASP A 336 2.25 -46.93 9.11
N LYS A 337 1.88 -45.84 8.41
CA LYS A 337 1.66 -45.81 6.96
C LYS A 337 2.95 -45.65 6.15
N HIS A 338 3.99 -45.05 6.73
CA HIS A 338 5.20 -44.61 6.01
C HIS A 338 6.52 -45.08 6.68
N GLY A 339 6.44 -45.94 7.69
CA GLY A 339 7.50 -46.28 8.62
C GLY A 339 8.69 -47.00 7.99
N ASP A 340 8.47 -47.82 6.97
CA ASP A 340 9.54 -48.62 6.34
C ASP A 340 10.68 -47.76 5.75
N PHE A 341 10.41 -46.50 5.34
CA PHE A 341 11.41 -45.59 4.78
C PHE A 341 12.09 -44.72 5.86
N ILE A 342 11.32 -44.28 6.86
CA ILE A 342 11.85 -43.58 8.05
C ILE A 342 12.88 -44.50 8.72
N VAL A 343 12.59 -45.80 8.81
CA VAL A 343 13.44 -46.79 9.48
C VAL A 343 14.78 -47.06 8.75
N GLU A 344 14.87 -46.92 7.41
CA GLU A 344 16.11 -47.19 6.65
C GLU A 344 17.18 -46.09 6.75
N GLU A 345 16.80 -44.81 6.92
CA GLU A 345 17.73 -43.69 7.18
C GLU A 345 17.84 -43.32 8.68
N ILE A 346 16.91 -43.78 9.53
CA ILE A 346 16.82 -43.45 10.97
C ILE A 346 17.18 -44.68 11.84
N THR A 347 17.96 -45.62 11.30
CA THR A 347 18.22 -46.95 11.89
C THR A 347 18.62 -46.97 13.37
N ASP A 348 18.17 -48.05 14.01
CA ASP A 348 18.49 -48.66 15.31
C ASP A 348 17.70 -48.25 16.55
N SER A 349 16.87 -47.20 16.54
CA SER A 349 16.07 -46.82 17.73
C SER A 349 14.55 -46.83 17.57
N PHE A 350 14.03 -47.10 16.37
CA PHE A 350 12.57 -47.14 16.11
C PHE A 350 11.93 -48.50 16.41
N ALA A 351 12.71 -49.57 16.45
CA ALA A 351 12.25 -50.83 16.99
C ALA A 351 12.33 -50.75 18.52
N ILE A 352 11.22 -51.02 19.21
CA ILE A 352 11.08 -51.07 20.68
C ILE A 352 10.71 -49.70 21.31
N ASN A 353 9.47 -49.25 21.08
CA ASN A 353 8.50 -48.98 22.16
C ASN A 353 7.20 -48.42 21.59
N GLN A 354 6.07 -49.02 21.96
CA GLN A 354 4.71 -48.61 21.60
C GLN A 354 4.26 -47.26 22.21
N ASN A 355 5.21 -46.46 22.72
CA ASN A 355 4.98 -45.12 23.24
C ASN A 355 5.92 -44.17 22.49
N LEU A 356 5.34 -43.34 21.63
CA LEU A 356 6.06 -42.31 20.89
C LEU A 356 6.65 -41.28 21.87
N ASP A 357 7.93 -41.44 22.22
CA ASP A 357 8.61 -40.51 23.12
C ASP A 357 9.01 -39.21 22.39
N ILE A 358 9.07 -38.08 23.12
CA ILE A 358 9.46 -36.76 22.60
C ILE A 358 10.82 -36.84 21.89
N SER A 359 11.76 -37.63 22.41
CA SER A 359 13.08 -37.83 21.79
C SER A 359 12.98 -38.44 20.37
N THR A 360 11.99 -39.30 20.14
CA THR A 360 11.73 -39.94 18.85
C THR A 360 11.15 -38.94 17.85
N VAL A 361 10.23 -38.08 18.31
CA VAL A 361 9.66 -37.00 17.48
C VAL A 361 10.74 -36.00 17.07
N ILE A 362 11.67 -35.65 17.97
CA ILE A 362 12.79 -34.76 17.65
C ILE A 362 13.70 -35.37 16.57
N LYS A 363 14.05 -36.66 16.71
CA LYS A 363 14.87 -37.37 15.71
C LYS A 363 14.19 -37.40 14.35
N ALA A 364 12.90 -37.73 14.32
CA ALA A 364 12.10 -37.78 13.10
C ALA A 364 11.98 -36.40 12.43
N LYS A 365 11.72 -35.34 13.22
CA LYS A 365 11.72 -33.95 12.74
C LYS A 365 13.03 -33.60 12.05
N ASN A 366 14.16 -33.89 12.71
CA ASN A 366 15.48 -33.54 12.20
C ASN A 366 15.83 -34.35 10.94
N ALA A 367 15.46 -35.62 10.89
CA ALA A 367 15.66 -36.45 9.70
C ALA A 367 14.85 -35.93 8.50
N ALA A 368 13.57 -35.59 8.70
CA ALA A 368 12.74 -35.01 7.66
C ALA A 368 13.28 -33.67 7.16
N PHE A 369 13.73 -32.81 8.09
CA PHE A 369 14.37 -31.54 7.75
C PHE A 369 15.65 -31.73 6.94
N ASN A 370 16.54 -32.62 7.38
CA ASN A 370 17.79 -32.91 6.68
C ASN A 370 17.53 -33.43 5.26
N LYS A 371 16.51 -34.28 5.11
CA LYS A 371 16.13 -34.81 3.79
C LYS A 371 15.59 -33.72 2.87
N LEU A 372 14.73 -32.82 3.37
CA LEU A 372 14.30 -31.63 2.64
C LEU A 372 15.49 -30.73 2.27
N GLN A 373 16.44 -30.57 3.18
CA GLN A 373 17.61 -29.71 3.01
C GLN A 373 18.63 -30.26 2.01
N LEU A 374 18.80 -31.57 1.93
CA LEU A 374 19.80 -32.20 1.05
C LEU A 374 19.23 -32.50 -0.34
N ASP A 375 17.99 -33.01 -0.42
CA ASP A 375 17.47 -33.56 -1.68
C ASP A 375 16.61 -32.54 -2.46
N TYR A 376 15.89 -31.67 -1.74
CA TYR A 376 14.90 -30.76 -2.35
C TYR A 376 15.35 -29.30 -2.36
N TYR A 377 16.00 -28.82 -1.29
CA TYR A 377 16.40 -27.42 -1.19
C TYR A 377 17.44 -26.99 -2.26
N PRO A 378 18.45 -27.79 -2.66
CA PRO A 378 19.34 -27.41 -3.75
C PRO A 378 18.60 -27.26 -5.08
N LYS A 379 17.67 -28.19 -5.38
CA LYS A 379 16.82 -28.11 -6.57
C LYS A 379 15.86 -26.94 -6.53
N PHE A 380 15.36 -26.59 -5.34
CA PHE A 380 14.53 -25.41 -5.15
C PHE A 380 15.30 -24.14 -5.56
N LYS A 381 16.59 -24.01 -5.22
CA LYS A 381 17.40 -22.84 -5.64
C LYS A 381 17.46 -22.64 -7.16
N ASP A 382 17.35 -23.72 -7.93
CA ASP A 382 17.34 -23.68 -9.39
C ASP A 382 15.93 -23.54 -9.99
N SER A 383 14.89 -23.52 -9.15
CA SER A 383 13.49 -23.53 -9.57
C SER A 383 12.98 -22.15 -10.01
N THR A 384 11.86 -22.14 -10.75
CA THR A 384 11.14 -20.91 -11.09
C THR A 384 10.59 -20.20 -9.84
N GLU A 385 10.23 -20.95 -8.82
CA GLU A 385 9.64 -20.49 -7.58
C GLU A 385 10.66 -19.74 -6.73
N TYR A 386 11.91 -20.22 -6.67
CA TYR A 386 13.03 -19.50 -6.03
C TYR A 386 13.39 -18.23 -6.81
N ASN A 387 13.43 -18.29 -8.14
CA ASN A 387 13.67 -17.09 -8.96
C ASN A 387 12.61 -16.01 -8.73
N ILE A 388 11.34 -16.39 -8.52
CA ILE A 388 10.29 -15.46 -8.13
C ILE A 388 10.60 -14.83 -6.76
N LEU A 389 10.97 -15.62 -5.76
CA LEU A 389 11.33 -15.11 -4.43
C LEU A 389 12.56 -14.18 -4.49
N THR A 390 13.62 -14.55 -5.20
CA THR A 390 14.80 -13.71 -5.37
C THR A 390 14.44 -12.38 -6.02
N LYS A 391 13.59 -12.40 -7.05
CA LYS A 391 13.09 -11.18 -7.69
C LYS A 391 12.33 -10.31 -6.69
N MET A 392 11.47 -10.89 -5.86
CA MET A 392 10.72 -10.18 -4.82
C MET A 392 11.62 -9.57 -3.73
N VAL A 393 12.64 -10.31 -3.27
CA VAL A 393 13.63 -9.78 -2.31
C VAL A 393 14.38 -8.59 -2.91
N VAL A 394 14.83 -8.73 -4.15
CA VAL A 394 15.54 -7.66 -4.86
C VAL A 394 14.62 -6.44 -5.00
N GLU A 395 13.36 -6.63 -5.38
CA GLU A 395 12.35 -5.56 -5.46
C GLU A 395 12.12 -4.86 -4.11
N GLN A 396 12.01 -5.61 -3.01
CA GLN A 396 11.84 -5.06 -1.66
C GLN A 396 13.09 -4.32 -1.14
N GLN A 397 14.29 -4.87 -1.36
CA GLN A 397 15.54 -4.20 -0.98
C GLN A 397 15.75 -2.91 -1.77
N ILE A 398 15.48 -2.98 -3.08
CA ILE A 398 15.42 -1.82 -3.95
C ILE A 398 14.40 -0.81 -3.40
N TYR A 399 13.20 -1.26 -3.04
CA TYR A 399 12.16 -0.39 -2.47
C TYR A 399 12.64 0.33 -1.21
N MET A 400 13.18 -0.40 -0.23
CA MET A 400 13.64 0.15 1.04
C MET A 400 14.82 1.11 0.86
N SER A 401 15.80 0.75 0.02
CA SER A 401 16.92 1.63 -0.34
C SER A 401 16.42 2.92 -0.99
N ARG A 402 15.59 2.80 -2.03
CA ARG A 402 15.05 3.94 -2.80
C ARG A 402 14.11 4.83 -2.00
N ALA A 403 13.30 4.27 -1.10
CA ALA A 403 12.42 5.01 -0.22
C ALA A 403 13.21 5.80 0.83
N THR A 404 14.31 5.23 1.32
CA THR A 404 15.23 5.90 2.25
C THR A 404 15.92 7.09 1.56
N ASP A 405 16.47 6.89 0.36
CA ASP A 405 17.20 7.92 -0.41
C ASP A 405 16.33 9.09 -0.89
N THR A 406 15.03 8.86 -1.09
CA THR A 406 14.11 9.89 -1.63
C THR A 406 13.34 10.67 -0.55
N SER A 407 13.55 10.35 0.73
CA SER A 407 12.87 10.98 1.86
C SER A 407 13.77 11.99 2.58
N LEU A 408 13.26 13.20 2.85
CA LEU A 408 14.03 14.37 3.36
C LEU A 408 14.62 14.22 4.77
N LEU A 409 14.53 13.04 5.39
CA LEU A 409 15.12 12.70 6.69
C LEU A 409 16.37 11.82 6.48
N CYS A 410 17.22 12.14 5.50
CA CYS A 410 18.56 11.58 5.41
C CYS A 410 19.29 11.90 6.73
N ILE A 411 19.46 10.90 7.57
CA ILE A 411 20.45 10.93 8.64
C ILE A 411 21.78 10.64 7.93
N GLY A 412 22.52 11.70 7.61
CA GLY A 412 23.96 11.66 7.35
C GLY A 412 24.42 10.99 6.05
N GLU A 413 25.40 11.61 5.41
CA GLU A 413 26.14 11.20 4.21
C GLU A 413 26.93 9.87 4.35
N ARG A 414 26.57 8.98 5.31
CA ARG A 414 27.24 7.68 5.51
C ARG A 414 26.66 6.54 4.65
N SER A 415 25.41 6.62 4.18
CA SER A 415 24.79 5.47 3.48
C SER A 415 25.28 5.29 2.04
N GLU A 416 25.77 6.33 1.38
CA GLU A 416 26.17 6.23 -0.03
C GLU A 416 27.54 5.53 -0.20
N SER A 417 28.46 5.70 0.75
CA SER A 417 29.73 4.94 0.78
C SER A 417 29.51 3.48 1.11
N ASP A 418 28.64 3.19 2.09
CA ASP A 418 28.40 1.85 2.59
C ASP A 418 27.57 1.03 1.59
N PHE A 419 26.58 1.64 0.95
CA PHE A 419 25.80 1.02 -0.13
C PHE A 419 26.66 0.77 -1.38
N LYS A 420 27.57 1.68 -1.71
CA LYS A 420 28.49 1.48 -2.85
C LYS A 420 29.51 0.37 -2.57
N ALA A 421 30.07 0.30 -1.36
CA ALA A 421 30.94 -0.78 -0.93
C ALA A 421 30.22 -2.14 -0.91
N TYR A 422 28.96 -2.17 -0.46
CA TYR A 422 28.12 -3.36 -0.45
C TYR A 422 27.79 -3.87 -1.86
N MET A 423 27.39 -2.97 -2.77
CA MET A 423 27.10 -3.32 -4.18
C MET A 423 28.35 -3.75 -4.95
N GLU A 424 29.52 -3.17 -4.67
CA GLU A 424 30.80 -3.61 -5.23
C GLU A 424 31.22 -4.99 -4.71
N GLY A 425 30.87 -5.34 -3.46
CA GLY A 425 31.02 -6.70 -2.92
C GLY A 425 30.16 -7.72 -3.66
N LEU A 426 28.86 -7.43 -3.83
CA LEU A 426 27.89 -8.31 -4.50
C LEU A 426 28.22 -8.56 -5.98
N LEU A 427 28.72 -7.53 -6.69
CA LEU A 427 29.12 -7.63 -8.10
C LEU A 427 30.45 -8.40 -8.28
N ASN A 428 31.32 -8.40 -7.28
CA ASN A 428 32.56 -9.17 -7.31
C ASN A 428 32.34 -10.65 -7.00
N GLU A 429 31.41 -10.99 -6.10
CA GLU A 429 31.04 -12.39 -5.82
C GLU A 429 30.30 -13.07 -6.99
N THR A 430 29.52 -12.32 -7.76
CA THR A 430 28.84 -12.83 -8.97
C THR A 430 29.75 -12.95 -10.19
N ARG A 431 30.95 -12.36 -10.18
CA ARG A 431 31.98 -12.53 -11.24
C ARG A 431 32.97 -13.66 -10.94
N LEU A 432 32.97 -14.19 -9.72
CA LEU A 432 33.86 -15.26 -9.26
C LEU A 432 33.19 -16.64 -9.19
N LYS A 433 31.92 -16.73 -9.61
CA LYS A 433 31.21 -17.97 -9.95
C LYS A 433 30.93 -17.96 -11.45
#